data_AF-A0A352MZJ8-F1
#
_entry.id   AF-A0A352MZJ8-F1
#
_cell.length_a   1.000
_cell.length_b   1.000
_cell.length_c   1.000
_cell.angle_alpha   90.00
_cell.angle_beta   90.00
_cell.angle_gamma   90.00
#
_symmetry.space_group_name_H-M   'P 1'
#
loop_
_entity.id
_entity.type
_entity.pdbx_description
1 polymer ?
#
loop_
_entity_poly.entity_id
_entity_poly.type
_entity_poly.pdbx_seq_one_letter_code
_entity_poly.pdbx_strand_id
1 'polypeptide(L)'
;MRLIILIVVDVLIVIGIIAIIMSIRRRKDNASTNLHLRNPSPGGWNWRLASGKQKPSEDVVNELGDKESVPEPDPKQEGMAVQTCSLCGAPMVLRAAQKGKYAGKPYFGCSKYPKCENTSQYISLRDTKIMKSILR
;
A
#
# COMPACT_ATOMS: atom_id res chain seq x y z
N MET A 1 -35.17 -46.73 13.55
CA MET A 1 -33.89 -46.58 14.28
C MET A 1 -32.73 -46.17 13.38
N ARG A 2 -32.37 -46.95 12.34
CA ARG A 2 -31.28 -46.58 11.39
C ARG A 2 -31.48 -45.22 10.69
N LEU A 3 -32.69 -44.89 10.24
CA LEU A 3 -32.98 -43.60 9.60
C LEU A 3 -32.82 -42.40 10.56
N ILE A 4 -33.21 -42.58 11.82
CA ILE A 4 -33.10 -41.53 12.86
C ILE A 4 -31.62 -41.29 13.19
N ILE A 5 -30.82 -42.35 13.27
CA ILE A 5 -29.38 -42.24 13.51
C ILE A 5 -28.69 -41.49 12.36
N LEU A 6 -29.04 -41.78 11.10
CA LEU A 6 -28.48 -41.07 9.94
C LEU A 6 -28.83 -39.58 9.96
N ILE A 7 -30.09 -39.23 10.23
CA ILE A 7 -30.52 -37.83 10.33
C ILE A 7 -29.79 -37.11 11.47
N VAL A 8 -29.62 -37.74 12.62
CA VAL A 8 -28.91 -37.15 13.77
C VAL A 8 -27.43 -36.93 13.43
N VAL A 9 -26.78 -37.89 12.77
CA VAL A 9 -25.39 -37.77 12.33
C VAL A 9 -25.22 -36.65 11.30
N ASP A 10 -26.10 -36.57 10.30
CA ASP A 10 -26.05 -35.53 9.27
C ASP A 10 -26.26 -34.13 9.86
N VAL A 11 -27.19 -33.97 10.80
CA VAL A 11 -27.43 -32.69 11.49
C VAL A 11 -26.20 -32.27 12.30
N LEU A 12 -25.54 -33.19 13.00
CA LEU A 12 -24.32 -32.89 13.76
C LEU A 12 -23.14 -32.52 12.84
N ILE A 13 -23.01 -33.18 11.69
CA ILE A 13 -21.99 -32.86 10.68
C ILE A 13 -22.21 -31.44 10.13
N VAL A 14 -23.46 -31.10 9.77
CA VAL A 14 -23.80 -29.76 9.25
C VAL A 14 -23.56 -28.66 10.29
N ILE A 15 -23.96 -28.88 11.54
CA ILE A 15 -23.68 -27.94 12.64
C ILE A 15 -22.18 -27.74 12.83
N GLY A 16 -21.39 -28.82 12.78
CA GLY A 16 -19.93 -28.77 12.85
C GLY A 16 -19.31 -27.96 11.71
N ILE A 17 -19.75 -28.20 10.46
CA ILE A 17 -19.28 -27.47 9.27
C ILE A 17 -19.60 -25.97 9.39
N ILE A 18 -20.82 -25.61 9.83
CA ILE A 18 -21.22 -24.21 10.03
C ILE A 18 -20.34 -23.55 11.10
N ALA A 19 -20.08 -24.23 12.22
CA ALA A 19 -19.21 -23.73 13.28
C ALA A 19 -17.77 -23.51 12.81
N ILE A 20 -17.22 -24.44 12.01
CA ILE A 20 -15.88 -24.31 11.40
C ILE A 20 -15.84 -23.10 10.46
N ILE A 21 -16.82 -22.95 9.57
CA ILE A 21 -16.90 -21.80 8.65
C ILE A 21 -17.01 -20.48 9.43
N MET A 22 -17.83 -20.42 10.48
CA MET A 22 -17.95 -19.24 11.34
C MET A 22 -16.65 -18.94 12.10
N SER A 23 -15.89 -19.96 12.52
CA SER A 23 -14.59 -19.77 13.18
C SER A 23 -13.54 -19.14 12.26
N ILE A 24 -13.53 -19.55 10.98
CA ILE A 24 -12.63 -19.02 9.96
C ILE A 24 -13.01 -17.58 9.59
N ARG A 25 -14.31 -17.29 9.44
CA ARG A 25 -14.80 -15.93 9.16
C ARG A 25 -14.53 -14.96 10.32
N ARG A 26 -14.69 -15.42 11.57
CA ARG A 26 -14.42 -14.61 12.76
C ARG A 26 -12.95 -14.12 12.82
N ARG A 27 -11.98 -14.90 12.30
CA ARG A 27 -10.56 -14.49 12.18
C ARG A 27 -10.30 -13.36 11.17
N LYS A 28 -11.22 -13.11 10.23
CA LYS A 28 -11.07 -12.06 9.23
C LYS A 28 -11.65 -10.73 9.72
N ASP A 29 -12.71 -10.79 10.51
CA ASP A 29 -13.41 -9.60 11.02
C ASP A 29 -12.69 -9.00 12.25
N ASN A 30 -12.08 -9.82 13.11
CA ASN A 30 -11.26 -9.37 14.25
C ASN A 30 -9.86 -8.85 13.86
N ALA A 31 -9.39 -9.14 12.63
CA ALA A 31 -8.23 -8.48 12.03
C ALA A 31 -8.57 -7.06 11.53
N SER A 32 -9.85 -6.73 11.38
CA SER A 32 -10.33 -5.46 10.82
C SER A 32 -10.67 -4.42 11.89
N THR A 33 -10.90 -4.83 13.15
CA THR A 33 -11.31 -3.94 14.24
C THR A 33 -10.17 -3.28 15.03
N ASN A 34 -8.90 -3.46 14.63
CA ASN A 34 -7.75 -2.75 15.21
C ASN A 34 -6.91 -1.98 14.18
N LEU A 35 -7.51 -1.53 13.05
CA LEU A 35 -6.80 -0.71 12.05
C LEU A 35 -7.10 0.80 12.18
N HIS A 36 -7.47 1.28 13.36
CA HIS A 36 -7.79 2.69 13.60
C HIS A 36 -6.93 3.41 14.66
N LEU A 37 -5.82 2.83 15.11
CA LEU A 37 -4.89 3.55 16.00
C LEU A 37 -3.55 3.86 15.35
N ARG A 38 -3.45 5.15 15.00
CA ARG A 38 -2.27 6.03 14.85
C ARG A 38 -1.37 5.82 13.63
N ASN A 39 -1.62 6.66 12.63
CA ASN A 39 -0.52 7.32 11.93
C ASN A 39 -0.79 8.82 11.87
N PRO A 40 -0.17 9.64 12.74
CA PRO A 40 -0.18 11.09 12.59
C PRO A 40 0.60 11.51 11.34
N SER A 41 0.11 12.55 10.67
CA SER A 41 0.69 13.14 9.45
C SER A 41 2.23 13.27 9.50
N PRO A 42 2.91 13.12 8.35
CA PRO A 42 4.37 13.22 8.24
C PRO A 42 4.85 14.67 8.27
N GLY A 43 4.53 15.40 9.34
CA GLY A 43 4.95 16.78 9.55
C GLY A 43 4.95 17.12 11.04
N GLY A 44 6.13 17.04 11.66
CA GLY A 44 6.36 17.60 13.00
C GLY A 44 6.49 16.60 14.15
N TRP A 45 7.25 15.51 13.97
CA TRP A 45 7.66 14.67 15.10
C TRP A 45 8.92 15.22 15.75
N ASN A 46 8.77 16.01 16.81
CA ASN A 46 9.87 16.41 17.67
C ASN A 46 10.10 15.32 18.73
N TRP A 47 11.01 14.38 18.46
CA TRP A 47 11.40 13.29 19.36
C TRP A 47 12.01 13.78 20.70
N ARG A 48 12.31 15.08 20.84
CA ARG A 48 12.83 15.70 22.07
C ARG A 48 11.79 15.80 23.20
N LEU A 49 10.50 15.63 22.91
CA LEU A 49 9.42 15.76 23.92
C LEU A 49 9.03 14.43 24.59
N ALA A 50 9.53 13.28 24.11
CA ALA A 50 9.14 11.96 24.62
C ALA A 50 10.19 11.29 25.51
N SER A 51 11.37 11.88 25.68
CA SER A 51 12.47 11.28 26.45
C SER A 51 12.82 12.15 27.65
N GLY A 52 12.04 12.02 28.72
CA GLY A 52 12.53 12.37 30.05
C GLY A 52 13.66 11.42 30.43
N LYS A 53 14.91 11.77 30.08
CA LYS A 53 16.14 11.39 30.79
C LYS A 53 17.35 12.15 30.22
N GLN A 54 18.25 12.55 31.11
CA GLN A 54 19.40 13.43 30.89
C GLN A 54 20.46 12.84 29.93
N LYS A 55 21.27 13.76 29.39
CA LYS A 55 22.41 13.58 28.46
C LYS A 55 23.49 12.61 29.01
N PRO A 56 24.37 12.11 28.12
CA PRO A 56 25.77 12.55 28.24
C PRO A 56 26.33 13.17 26.96
N SER A 57 27.34 14.01 27.18
CA SER A 57 28.17 14.78 26.26
C SER A 57 29.15 13.95 25.45
N GLU A 58 29.90 14.66 24.61
CA GLU A 58 31.12 14.27 23.90
C GLU A 58 30.86 13.69 22.51
N ASP A 59 30.88 14.56 21.49
CA ASP A 59 32.08 14.95 20.73
C ASP A 59 32.41 13.86 19.68
N VAL A 60 32.84 14.29 18.50
CA VAL A 60 33.28 13.44 17.36
C VAL A 60 32.07 12.90 16.57
N VAL A 61 31.74 13.38 15.36
CA VAL A 61 32.59 13.51 14.17
C VAL A 61 32.13 14.68 13.29
N ASN A 62 33.15 15.35 12.77
CA ASN A 62 33.20 16.53 11.93
C ASN A 62 32.47 16.45 10.58
N GLU A 63 32.23 17.66 10.09
CA GLU A 63 32.04 18.10 8.71
C GLU A 63 32.95 17.40 7.68
N LEU A 64 32.39 17.06 6.51
CA LEU A 64 32.96 17.20 5.15
C LEU A 64 32.33 16.19 4.17
N GLY A 65 31.82 16.71 3.05
CA GLY A 65 31.92 16.04 1.76
C GLY A 65 30.82 15.03 1.41
N ASP A 66 29.97 15.46 0.48
CA ASP A 66 29.53 14.68 -0.67
C ASP A 66 28.89 13.30 -0.40
N LYS A 67 27.56 13.27 -0.47
CA LYS A 67 26.82 12.33 -1.32
C LYS A 67 25.36 12.73 -1.38
N GLU A 68 24.95 13.19 -2.56
CA GLU A 68 23.57 13.20 -3.03
C GLU A 68 22.85 11.92 -2.59
N SER A 69 22.02 11.99 -1.56
CA SER A 69 21.19 10.88 -1.13
C SER A 69 20.07 10.72 -2.13
N VAL A 70 20.28 9.80 -3.07
CA VAL A 70 19.22 9.22 -3.89
C VAL A 70 18.05 8.87 -2.95
N PRO A 71 16.84 9.42 -3.15
CA PRO A 71 15.72 9.10 -2.29
C PRO A 71 15.46 7.60 -2.38
N GLU A 72 15.61 6.92 -1.24
CA GLU A 72 15.31 5.50 -1.09
C GLU A 72 13.88 5.25 -1.60
N PRO A 73 13.68 4.36 -2.58
CA PRO A 73 12.36 4.07 -3.10
C PRO A 73 11.53 3.41 -1.99
N ASP A 74 10.48 4.11 -1.59
CA ASP A 74 9.43 3.66 -0.67
C ASP A 74 9.04 2.20 -1.00
N PRO A 75 9.12 1.25 -0.05
CA PRO A 75 8.96 -0.20 -0.30
C PRO A 75 7.52 -0.63 -0.68
N LYS A 76 6.68 0.30 -1.11
CA LYS A 76 5.33 0.05 -1.66
C LYS A 76 5.31 -0.09 -3.19
N GLN A 77 6.45 0.01 -3.86
CA GLN A 77 6.56 -0.11 -5.32
C GLN A 77 6.96 -1.52 -5.77
N GLU A 78 6.34 -2.54 -5.20
CA GLU A 78 6.48 -3.91 -5.67
C GLU A 78 5.55 -4.12 -6.89
N GLY A 79 6.13 -4.04 -8.10
CA GLY A 79 5.56 -4.74 -9.26
C GLY A 79 5.14 -3.93 -10.49
N MET A 80 5.61 -2.69 -10.68
CA MET A 80 5.45 -2.03 -11.99
C MET A 80 6.79 -1.77 -12.67
N ALA A 81 6.95 -2.39 -13.84
CA ALA A 81 8.04 -2.12 -14.76
C ALA A 81 8.23 -0.61 -14.91
N VAL A 82 9.47 -0.14 -14.77
CA VAL A 82 9.85 1.25 -15.05
C VAL A 82 9.52 1.51 -16.52
N GLN A 83 8.41 2.20 -16.77
CA GLN A 83 7.99 2.48 -18.13
C GLN A 83 8.91 3.52 -18.76
N THR A 84 9.33 3.28 -19.99
CA THR A 84 10.15 4.21 -20.77
C THR A 84 9.25 5.16 -21.55
N CYS A 85 9.59 6.45 -21.56
CA CYS A 85 8.88 7.45 -22.32
C CYS A 85 9.05 7.22 -23.84
N SER A 86 7.94 7.11 -24.58
CA SER A 86 7.93 6.91 -26.04
C SER A 86 8.52 8.07 -26.83
N LEU A 87 8.54 9.30 -26.29
CA LEU A 87 9.03 10.48 -27.00
C LEU A 87 10.54 10.72 -26.81
N CYS A 88 11.10 10.42 -25.65
CA CYS A 88 12.49 10.80 -25.32
C CYS A 88 13.35 9.66 -24.73
N GLY A 89 12.79 8.46 -24.54
CA GLY A 89 13.51 7.33 -23.97
C GLY A 89 13.84 7.45 -22.48
N ALA A 90 13.45 8.54 -21.82
CA ALA A 90 13.70 8.74 -20.39
C ALA A 90 12.77 7.86 -19.53
N PRO A 91 13.20 7.47 -18.31
CA PRO A 91 12.34 6.74 -17.39
C PRO A 91 11.14 7.60 -16.99
N MET A 92 9.97 6.98 -16.88
CA MET A 92 8.77 7.63 -16.37
C MET A 92 8.67 7.47 -14.85
N VAL A 93 8.12 8.49 -14.20
CA VAL A 93 7.92 8.54 -12.75
C VAL A 93 6.44 8.61 -12.42
N LEU A 94 6.04 7.95 -11.33
CA LEU A 94 4.67 7.99 -10.85
C LEU A 94 4.41 9.31 -10.12
N ARG A 95 3.43 10.07 -10.58
CA ARG A 95 2.99 11.34 -9.99
C ARG A 95 1.50 11.30 -9.69
N ALA A 96 1.05 12.06 -8.70
CA ALA A 96 -0.38 12.24 -8.43
C ALA A 96 -0.84 13.58 -9.01
N ALA A 97 -1.99 13.60 -9.69
CA ALA A 97 -2.57 14.86 -10.15
C ALA A 97 -3.03 15.68 -8.95
N GLN A 98 -2.61 16.94 -8.87
CA GLN A 98 -2.94 17.80 -7.72
C GLN A 98 -4.21 18.64 -7.95
N LYS A 99 -4.61 18.85 -9.20
CA LYS A 99 -5.70 19.77 -9.57
C LYS A 99 -6.58 19.18 -10.68
N GLY A 100 -7.83 19.64 -10.76
CA GLY A 100 -8.78 19.27 -11.81
C GLY A 100 -9.55 17.96 -11.57
N LYS A 101 -10.24 17.48 -12.62
CA LYS A 101 -11.11 16.29 -12.58
C LYS A 101 -10.41 14.99 -12.17
N TYR A 102 -9.09 14.93 -12.35
CA TYR A 102 -8.27 13.76 -12.03
C TYR A 102 -7.47 13.93 -10.74
N ALA A 103 -7.73 14.97 -9.95
CA ALA A 103 -7.03 15.21 -8.68
C ALA A 103 -7.06 13.96 -7.77
N GLY A 104 -5.90 13.59 -7.23
CA GLY A 104 -5.69 12.40 -6.40
C GLY A 104 -5.42 11.11 -7.18
N LYS A 105 -5.57 11.08 -8.51
CA LYS A 105 -5.24 9.89 -9.31
C LYS A 105 -3.74 9.86 -9.67
N PRO A 106 -3.07 8.70 -9.54
CA PRO A 106 -1.71 8.52 -10.03
C PRO A 106 -1.67 8.50 -11.57
N TYR A 107 -0.58 8.98 -12.14
CA TYR A 107 -0.27 8.96 -13.57
C TYR A 107 1.24 8.85 -13.77
N PHE A 108 1.68 8.33 -14.91
CA PHE A 108 3.09 8.32 -15.29
C PHE A 108 3.43 9.64 -15.98
N GLY A 109 4.40 10.38 -15.44
CA GLY A 109 4.96 11.56 -16.06
C GLY A 109 6.41 11.32 -16.49
N CYS A 110 6.84 11.94 -17.59
CA CYS A 110 8.26 11.89 -17.97
C CYS A 110 9.14 12.55 -16.89
N SER A 111 10.25 11.90 -16.53
CA SER A 111 11.25 12.46 -15.60
C SER A 111 11.90 13.77 -16.09
N LYS A 112 11.89 14.02 -17.41
CA LYS A 112 12.57 15.16 -18.05
C LYS A 112 11.70 16.41 -18.19
N TYR A 113 10.53 16.46 -17.53
CA TYR A 113 9.68 17.66 -17.49
C TYR A 113 10.46 18.87 -16.93
N PRO A 114 10.39 20.08 -17.52
CA PRO A 114 9.47 20.55 -18.57
C PRO A 114 9.93 20.28 -20.01
N LYS A 115 11.10 19.69 -20.24
CA LYS A 115 11.63 19.44 -21.61
C LYS A 115 10.86 18.35 -22.37
N CYS A 116 10.13 17.50 -21.66
CA CYS A 116 9.26 16.49 -22.25
C CYS A 116 7.97 16.41 -21.42
N GLU A 117 6.84 16.71 -22.06
CA GLU A 117 5.51 16.76 -21.44
C GLU A 117 4.73 15.44 -21.61
N ASN A 118 5.40 14.38 -22.04
CA ASN A 118 4.74 13.09 -22.23
C ASN A 118 4.18 12.57 -20.91
N THR A 119 2.92 12.15 -20.94
CA THR A 119 2.23 11.53 -19.82
C THR A 119 1.55 10.26 -20.28
N SER A 120 1.42 9.29 -19.37
CA SER A 120 0.75 8.03 -19.65
C SER A 120 -0.13 7.65 -18.47
N GLN A 121 -1.20 6.92 -18.76
CA GLN A 121 -2.17 6.54 -17.73
C GLN A 121 -1.57 5.46 -16.83
N TYR A 122 -1.77 5.62 -15.52
CA TYR A 122 -1.49 4.55 -14.57
C TYR A 122 -2.68 3.59 -14.53
N ILE A 123 -2.46 2.34 -14.93
CA ILE A 123 -3.48 1.29 -14.89
C ILE A 123 -3.22 0.40 -13.67
N SER A 124 -4.06 0.55 -12.65
CA SER A 124 -4.06 -0.36 -11.49
C SER A 124 -4.70 -1.69 -11.88
N LEU A 125 -3.95 -2.78 -11.78
CA LEU A 125 -4.49 -4.14 -11.95
C LEU A 125 -5.48 -4.53 -10.84
N ARG A 126 -5.56 -3.74 -9.74
CA ARG A 126 -6.54 -3.94 -8.68
C ARG A 126 -7.90 -3.29 -8.98
N ASP A 127 -7.98 -2.48 -10.05
CA ASP A 127 -9.23 -1.83 -10.41
C ASP A 127 -10.12 -2.81 -11.19
N THR A 128 -11.06 -3.45 -10.48
CA THR A 128 -12.02 -4.43 -11.05
C THR A 128 -12.82 -3.88 -12.23
N LYS A 129 -13.03 -2.55 -12.26
CA LYS A 129 -13.68 -1.84 -13.36
C LYS A 129 -12.86 -1.91 -14.66
N ILE A 130 -11.54 -1.81 -14.57
CA ILE A 130 -10.63 -1.88 -15.72
C ILE A 130 -10.45 -3.33 -16.17
N MET A 131 -10.29 -4.27 -15.24
CA MET A 131 -10.23 -5.70 -15.60
C MET A 131 -11.48 -6.16 -16.35
N LYS A 132 -12.68 -5.70 -15.94
CA LYS A 132 -13.94 -6.02 -16.62
C LYS A 132 -14.09 -5.37 -18.01
N SER A 133 -13.31 -4.33 -18.32
CA SER A 133 -13.29 -3.73 -19.67
C SER A 133 -12.23 -4.32 -20.60
N ILE A 134 -11.15 -4.89 -20.06
CA ILE A 134 -10.11 -5.58 -20.85
C ILE A 134 -10.56 -7.00 -21.22
N LEU A 135 -11.32 -7.67 -20.34
CA LEU A 135 -11.79 -9.05 -20.53
C LEU A 135 -13.10 -9.17 -21.33
N ARG A 136 -13.44 -8.17 -22.14
CA ARG A 136 -14.66 -8.14 -22.94
C ARG A 136 -14.30 -8.11 -24.41
#